data_AF-A0A1I2L9W5-F1
#
_entry.id   AF-A0A1I2L9W5-F1
#
_cell.length_a   1.000
_cell.length_b   1.000
_cell.length_c   1.000
_cell.angle_alpha   90.00
_cell.angle_beta   90.00
_cell.angle_gamma   90.00
#
_symmetry.space_group_name_H-M   'P 1'
#
loop_
_entity.id
_entity.type
_entity.pdbx_description
1 polymer ?
#
loop_
_entity_poly.entity_id
_entity_poly.type
_entity_poly.pdbx_seq_one_letter_code
_entity_poly.pdbx_strand_id
1 'polypeptide(L)'
;MTDRAATTGTVDERLADRGMGELAEKMGMVITELTAERAVGTIPVEGNRQPVGLLHGGAYVVLAESLGSMAANVHAGPGRYAVGIELNASHSRSATSGLVTGTCTALHLGNTLTTHEIVLTDDQGRRCSTVRITNMIREAR
;
A
#
# COMPACT_ATOMS: atom_id res chain seq x y z
N MET A 1 27.29 -16.12 3.83
CA MET A 1 27.19 -15.40 2.56
C MET A 1 26.33 -16.27 1.65
N THR A 2 25.02 -16.18 1.84
CA THR A 2 24.04 -16.92 1.03
C THR A 2 23.26 -15.86 0.27
N ASP A 3 23.47 -15.90 -1.03
CA ASP A 3 22.95 -15.01 -2.04
C ASP A 3 21.40 -15.09 -2.05
N ARG A 4 20.76 -14.02 -1.58
CA ARG A 4 19.31 -13.83 -1.71
C ARG A 4 19.08 -13.25 -3.10
N ALA A 5 18.86 -14.14 -4.06
CA ALA A 5 18.48 -13.78 -5.41
C ALA A 5 17.29 -12.81 -5.35
N ALA A 6 17.53 -11.59 -5.83
CA ALA A 6 16.51 -10.58 -6.05
C ALA A 6 15.56 -11.10 -7.15
N THR A 7 14.35 -11.48 -6.76
CA THR A 7 13.29 -11.78 -7.73
C THR A 7 12.77 -10.45 -8.28
N THR A 8 13.37 -10.01 -9.39
CA THR A 8 12.79 -8.96 -10.24
C THR A 8 11.64 -9.61 -11.02
N GLY A 9 10.43 -9.57 -10.46
CA GLY A 9 9.22 -10.08 -11.06
C GLY A 9 8.10 -9.05 -10.93
N THR A 10 7.61 -8.61 -12.09
CA THR A 10 6.43 -7.78 -12.31
C THR A 10 5.27 -8.19 -11.40
N VAL A 11 4.67 -7.23 -10.69
CA VAL A 11 3.41 -7.31 -9.92
C VAL A 11 3.03 -8.74 -9.48
N ASP A 12 3.66 -9.23 -8.42
CA ASP A 12 3.45 -10.49 -7.68
C ASP A 12 2.37 -11.45 -8.24
N GLU A 13 2.75 -12.68 -8.62
CA GLU A 13 1.84 -13.78 -9.04
C GLU A 13 0.65 -13.97 -8.07
N ARG A 14 0.81 -13.65 -6.79
CA ARG A 14 -0.27 -13.70 -5.79
C ARG A 14 -1.38 -12.68 -6.03
N LEU A 15 -1.06 -11.53 -6.62
CA LEU A 15 -2.03 -10.50 -7.00
C LEU A 15 -2.87 -10.98 -8.19
N ALA A 16 -2.26 -11.74 -9.11
CA ALA A 16 -2.95 -12.32 -10.25
C ALA A 16 -4.00 -13.37 -9.84
N ASP A 17 -3.71 -14.18 -8.81
CA ASP A 17 -4.63 -15.23 -8.34
C ASP A 17 -5.77 -14.71 -7.43
N ARG A 18 -5.51 -13.69 -6.60
CA ARG A 18 -6.47 -13.20 -5.58
C ARG A 18 -7.23 -11.95 -5.99
N GLY A 19 -6.75 -11.22 -6.99
CA GLY A 19 -7.25 -9.88 -7.33
C GLY A 19 -6.87 -8.83 -6.27
N MET A 20 -7.31 -7.59 -6.48
CA MET A 20 -7.01 -6.46 -5.58
C MET A 20 -8.02 -6.32 -4.44
N GLY A 21 -9.14 -7.05 -4.51
CA GLY A 21 -10.25 -6.95 -3.57
C GLY A 21 -11.25 -5.85 -3.96
N GLU A 22 -12.51 -6.05 -3.57
CA GLU A 22 -13.66 -5.24 -4.02
C GLU A 22 -13.48 -3.73 -3.77
N LEU A 23 -12.91 -3.35 -2.63
CA LEU A 23 -12.73 -1.93 -2.30
C LEU A 23 -11.66 -1.27 -3.16
N ALA A 24 -10.54 -1.95 -3.41
CA ALA A 24 -9.47 -1.41 -4.25
C ALA A 24 -9.94 -1.25 -5.70
N GLU A 25 -10.69 -2.23 -6.22
CA GLU A 25 -11.33 -2.17 -7.54
C GLU A 25 -12.33 -1.02 -7.63
N LYS A 26 -13.22 -0.88 -6.63
CA LYS A 26 -14.20 0.20 -6.57
C LYS A 26 -13.56 1.59 -6.54
N MET A 27 -12.39 1.71 -5.91
CA MET A 27 -11.63 2.95 -5.84
C MET A 27 -10.79 3.23 -7.09
N GLY A 28 -10.77 2.34 -8.08
CA GLY A 28 -9.96 2.49 -9.29
C GLY A 28 -8.47 2.38 -9.01
N MET A 29 -8.08 1.57 -8.02
CA MET A 29 -6.69 1.42 -7.64
C MET A 29 -5.89 0.65 -8.69
N VAL A 30 -4.65 1.08 -8.95
CA VAL A 30 -3.70 0.40 -9.84
C VAL A 30 -2.38 0.22 -9.10
N ILE A 31 -1.83 -1.00 -9.10
CA ILE A 31 -0.50 -1.30 -8.55
C ILE A 31 0.50 -1.33 -9.70
N THR A 32 1.60 -0.59 -9.56
CA THR A 32 2.67 -0.51 -10.56
C THR A 32 3.96 -1.17 -10.10
N GLU A 33 4.13 -1.36 -8.79
CA GLU A 33 5.27 -2.07 -8.21
C GLU A 33 4.86 -2.78 -6.92
N LEU A 34 5.39 -3.99 -6.72
CA LEU A 34 5.14 -4.75 -5.50
C LEU A 34 6.32 -5.66 -5.17
N THR A 35 6.98 -5.35 -4.07
CA THR A 35 8.01 -6.15 -3.39
C THR A 35 7.80 -6.05 -1.87
N ALA A 36 8.59 -6.78 -1.09
CA ALA A 36 8.53 -6.66 0.38
C ALA A 36 9.05 -5.29 0.86
N GLU A 37 10.08 -4.77 0.19
CA GLU A 37 10.76 -3.53 0.54
C GLU A 37 10.06 -2.29 -0.01
N ARG A 38 9.38 -2.42 -1.15
CA ARG A 38 8.75 -1.30 -1.84
C ARG A 38 7.50 -1.71 -2.63
N ALA A 39 6.44 -0.92 -2.50
CA ALA A 39 5.25 -1.06 -3.34
C ALA A 39 4.74 0.31 -3.79
N VAL A 40 4.21 0.39 -5.01
CA VAL A 40 3.70 1.63 -5.59
C VAL A 40 2.35 1.38 -6.22
N GLY A 41 1.42 2.30 -5.99
CA GLY A 41 0.13 2.29 -6.64
C GLY A 41 -0.55 3.65 -6.66
N THR A 42 -1.63 3.74 -7.41
CA THR A 42 -2.37 5.00 -7.63
C THR A 42 -3.85 4.82 -7.40
N ILE A 43 -4.53 5.91 -7.02
CA ILE A 43 -5.99 6.05 -7.11
C ILE A 43 -6.34 7.37 -7.81
N PRO A 44 -7.45 7.44 -8.56
CA PRO A 44 -8.01 8.72 -9.02
C PRO A 44 -8.58 9.53 -7.86
N VAL A 45 -8.49 10.85 -7.95
CA VAL A 45 -9.20 11.75 -7.04
C VAL A 45 -10.69 11.73 -7.36
N GLU A 46 -11.05 11.77 -8.63
CA GLU A 46 -12.41 11.58 -9.12
C GLU A 46 -12.99 10.24 -8.64
N GLY A 47 -14.24 10.27 -8.16
CA GLY A 47 -14.90 9.10 -7.54
C GLY A 47 -14.54 8.85 -6.07
N ASN A 48 -13.41 9.38 -5.59
CA ASN A 48 -12.91 9.18 -4.21
C ASN A 48 -12.94 10.48 -3.36
N ARG A 49 -13.68 11.49 -3.80
CA ARG A 49 -13.78 12.79 -3.11
C ARG A 49 -14.73 12.73 -1.92
N GLN A 50 -14.41 13.49 -0.88
CA GLN A 50 -15.36 13.85 0.19
C GLN A 50 -16.34 14.95 -0.30
N PRO A 51 -17.43 15.24 0.45
CA PRO A 51 -18.50 16.14 -0.01
C PRO A 51 -18.06 17.55 -0.42
N VAL A 52 -16.93 18.05 0.12
CA VAL A 52 -16.37 19.38 -0.23
C VAL A 52 -15.47 19.37 -1.47
N GLY A 53 -15.40 18.26 -2.21
CA GLY A 53 -14.69 18.16 -3.48
C GLY A 53 -13.19 17.88 -3.39
N LEU A 54 -12.65 17.63 -2.19
CA LEU A 54 -11.27 17.17 -1.96
C LEU A 54 -11.20 15.65 -1.96
N LEU A 55 -10.05 15.04 -2.22
CA LEU A 55 -9.87 13.61 -1.94
C LEU A 55 -10.19 13.32 -0.47
N HIS A 56 -10.97 12.26 -0.21
CA HIS A 56 -11.33 11.86 1.14
C HIS A 56 -10.08 11.40 1.93
N GLY A 57 -9.95 11.80 3.20
CA GLY A 57 -8.82 11.40 4.05
C GLY A 57 -8.65 9.88 4.13
N GLY A 58 -9.77 9.17 4.31
CA GLY A 58 -9.82 7.71 4.26
C GLY A 58 -9.42 7.09 2.92
N ALA A 59 -9.51 7.80 1.79
CA ALA A 59 -9.06 7.26 0.50
C ALA A 59 -7.53 7.15 0.44
N TYR A 60 -6.81 8.12 1.01
CA TYR A 60 -5.36 8.00 1.22
C TYR A 60 -5.03 6.77 2.07
N VAL A 61 -5.79 6.56 3.15
CA VAL A 61 -5.60 5.44 4.06
C VAL A 61 -5.84 4.10 3.37
N VAL A 62 -6.91 3.97 2.56
CA VAL A 62 -7.18 2.72 1.84
C VAL A 62 -6.05 2.38 0.86
N LEU A 63 -5.54 3.36 0.10
CA LEU A 63 -4.38 3.12 -0.77
C LEU A 63 -3.15 2.70 0.06
N ALA A 64 -2.87 3.40 1.15
CA ALA A 64 -1.72 3.10 1.99
C ALA A 64 -1.79 1.73 2.68
N GLU A 65 -2.95 1.36 3.22
CA GLU A 65 -3.16 0.08 3.86
C GLU A 65 -3.11 -1.07 2.86
N SER A 66 -3.62 -0.86 1.65
CA SER A 66 -3.52 -1.84 0.56
C SER A 66 -2.05 -2.10 0.21
N LEU A 67 -1.28 -1.04 -0.06
CA LEU A 67 0.15 -1.17 -0.40
C LEU A 67 0.98 -1.79 0.73
N GLY A 68 0.79 -1.34 1.97
CA GLY A 68 1.51 -1.88 3.12
C GLY A 68 1.17 -3.34 3.41
N SER A 69 -0.11 -3.69 3.35
CA SER A 69 -0.55 -5.08 3.58
C SER A 69 -0.12 -6.02 2.46
N MET A 70 -0.13 -5.57 1.20
CA MET A 70 0.40 -6.34 0.08
C MET A 70 1.91 -6.58 0.24
N ALA A 71 2.69 -5.53 0.51
CA ALA A 71 4.14 -5.66 0.76
C ALA A 71 4.45 -6.58 1.96
N ALA A 72 3.68 -6.48 3.05
CA ALA A 72 3.81 -7.37 4.20
C ALA A 72 3.47 -8.83 3.86
N ASN A 73 2.49 -9.10 2.99
CA ASN A 73 2.16 -10.44 2.53
C ASN A 73 3.21 -11.02 1.57
N VAL A 74 3.89 -10.18 0.77
CA VAL A 74 5.09 -10.58 0.01
C VAL A 74 6.17 -11.05 0.99
N HIS A 75 6.47 -10.25 2.02
CA HIS A 75 7.46 -10.60 3.05
C HIS A 75 7.12 -11.87 3.84
N ALA A 76 5.82 -12.08 4.14
CA ALA A 76 5.37 -13.27 4.87
C ALA A 76 5.78 -14.57 4.15
N GLY A 77 5.78 -14.55 2.81
CA GLY A 77 6.12 -15.71 2.00
C GLY A 77 5.07 -16.83 2.08
N PRO A 78 5.37 -18.04 1.58
CA PRO A 78 4.47 -19.18 1.65
C PRO A 78 4.24 -19.68 3.08
N GLY A 79 3.08 -20.27 3.36
CA GLY A 79 2.72 -20.81 4.67
C GLY A 79 2.37 -19.76 5.73
N ARG A 80 2.54 -18.47 5.44
CA ARG A 80 2.20 -17.36 6.33
C ARG A 80 1.41 -16.28 5.60
N TYR A 81 0.78 -15.40 6.36
CA TYR A 81 0.07 -14.21 5.86
C TYR A 81 0.22 -13.05 6.82
N ALA A 82 0.02 -11.83 6.32
CA ALA A 82 0.07 -10.61 7.11
C ALA A 82 -1.33 -10.00 7.32
N VAL A 83 -1.59 -9.48 8.51
CA VAL A 83 -2.84 -8.77 8.87
C VAL A 83 -2.48 -7.41 9.43
N GLY A 84 -3.08 -6.33 8.92
CA GLY A 84 -2.94 -4.99 9.49
C GLY A 84 -3.49 -4.94 10.92
N ILE A 85 -2.72 -4.39 11.87
CA ILE A 85 -3.14 -4.28 13.28
C ILE A 85 -3.17 -2.84 13.79
N GLU A 86 -2.44 -1.95 13.13
CA GLU A 86 -2.41 -0.53 13.46
C GLU A 86 -1.96 0.25 12.23
N LEU A 87 -2.56 1.42 12.05
CA LEU A 87 -2.02 2.43 11.16
C LEU A 87 -2.38 3.83 11.67
N ASN A 88 -1.58 4.80 11.26
CA ASN A 88 -1.81 6.21 11.51
C ASN A 88 -1.51 7.02 10.25
N ALA A 89 -2.22 8.13 10.09
CA ALA A 89 -2.09 9.02 8.95
C ALA A 89 -1.97 10.48 9.39
N SER A 90 -1.07 11.22 8.75
CA SER A 90 -1.03 12.68 8.81
C SER A 90 -1.31 13.22 7.42
N HIS A 91 -2.36 14.02 7.27
CA HIS A 91 -2.73 14.66 6.00
C HIS A 91 -2.15 16.08 5.97
N SER A 92 -1.23 16.33 5.05
CA SER A 92 -0.49 17.60 4.92
C SER A 92 -1.02 18.51 3.82
N ARG A 93 -1.71 17.95 2.82
CA ARG A 93 -2.23 18.71 1.67
C ARG A 93 -3.42 18.02 1.03
N SER A 94 -4.34 18.82 0.50
CA SER A 94 -5.49 18.36 -0.27
C SER A 94 -5.13 18.12 -1.73
N ALA A 95 -5.53 16.96 -2.27
CA ALA A 95 -5.62 16.72 -3.71
C ALA A 95 -7.06 17.00 -4.17
N THR A 96 -7.22 17.64 -5.32
CA THR A 96 -8.53 18.10 -5.83
C THR A 96 -8.90 17.51 -7.19
N SER A 97 -7.97 16.87 -7.88
CA SER A 97 -8.16 16.24 -9.19
C SER A 97 -6.96 15.35 -9.53
N GLY A 98 -7.10 14.52 -10.56
CA GLY A 98 -5.98 13.75 -11.13
C GLY A 98 -5.71 12.48 -10.32
N LEU A 99 -4.45 12.05 -10.28
CA LEU A 99 -4.06 10.87 -9.52
C LEU A 99 -3.36 11.24 -8.20
N VAL A 100 -3.53 10.35 -7.22
CA VAL A 100 -2.66 10.27 -6.06
C VAL A 100 -1.84 8.99 -6.16
N THR A 101 -0.53 9.12 -6.04
CA THR A 101 0.42 8.01 -6.00
C THR A 101 0.84 7.74 -4.56
N GLY A 102 0.68 6.50 -4.11
CA GLY A 102 1.25 6.01 -2.85
C GLY A 102 2.54 5.26 -3.12
N THR A 103 3.62 5.64 -2.44
CA THR A 103 4.89 4.89 -2.39
C THR A 103 5.08 4.33 -1.00
N CYS A 104 4.96 3.01 -0.88
CA CYS A 104 5.21 2.24 0.33
C CYS A 104 6.68 1.81 0.38
N THR A 105 7.34 2.03 1.52
CA THR A 105 8.72 1.61 1.81
C THR A 105 8.75 0.88 3.15
N ALA A 106 9.44 -0.25 3.21
CA ALA A 106 9.62 -0.98 4.46
C ALA A 106 10.50 -0.19 5.43
N LEU A 107 10.00 -0.02 6.67
CA LEU A 107 10.79 0.49 7.80
C LEU A 107 11.37 -0.66 8.62
N HIS A 108 10.62 -1.76 8.76
CA HIS A 108 11.03 -2.96 9.47
C HIS A 108 10.37 -4.21 8.87
N LEU A 109 11.17 -5.25 8.61
CA LEU A 109 10.72 -6.54 8.07
C LEU A 109 11.06 -7.68 9.05
N GLY A 110 10.30 -7.77 10.14
CA GLY A 110 10.49 -8.79 11.18
C GLY A 110 9.77 -10.11 10.88
N ASN A 111 10.00 -11.11 11.72
CA ASN A 111 9.31 -12.41 11.62
C ASN A 111 7.88 -12.38 12.18
N THR A 112 7.60 -11.49 13.13
CA THR A 112 6.29 -11.35 13.79
C THR A 112 5.56 -10.10 13.34
N LEU A 113 6.29 -9.00 13.16
CA LEU A 113 5.74 -7.70 12.78
C LEU A 113 6.51 -7.13 11.59
N THR A 114 5.78 -6.49 10.69
CA THR A 114 6.35 -5.59 9.68
C THR A 114 5.82 -4.19 9.90
N THR A 115 6.62 -3.19 9.55
CA THR A 115 6.20 -1.80 9.57
C THR A 115 6.63 -1.14 8.27
N HIS A 116 5.71 -0.42 7.64
CA HIS A 116 5.93 0.28 6.39
C HIS A 116 5.52 1.75 6.51
N GLU A 117 6.26 2.65 5.85
CA GLU A 117 5.84 4.03 5.61
C GLU A 117 5.27 4.12 4.20
N ILE A 118 4.13 4.80 4.06
CA ILE A 118 3.55 5.14 2.78
C ILE A 118 3.47 6.66 2.66
N VAL A 119 4.12 7.17 1.62
CA VAL A 119 4.06 8.58 1.24
C VAL A 119 3.11 8.71 0.07
N LEU A 120 2.11 9.57 0.23
CA LEU A 120 1.10 9.84 -0.80
C LEU A 120 1.32 11.22 -1.39
N THR A 121 1.48 11.29 -2.70
CA THR A 121 1.72 12.51 -3.47
C THR A 121 0.69 12.71 -4.57
N ASP A 122 0.35 13.96 -4.87
CA ASP A 122 -0.42 14.30 -6.07
C ASP A 122 0.45 14.25 -7.35
N ASP A 123 -0.16 14.49 -8.50
CA ASP A 123 0.51 14.53 -9.82
C ASP A 123 1.65 15.55 -9.94
N GLN A 124 1.72 16.53 -9.03
CA GLN A 124 2.81 17.51 -8.98
C GLN A 124 3.93 17.06 -8.03
N GLY A 125 3.88 15.82 -7.54
CA GLY A 125 4.85 15.26 -6.59
C GLY A 125 4.73 15.86 -5.19
N ARG A 126 3.66 16.59 -4.87
CA ARG A 126 3.51 17.25 -3.57
C ARG A 126 2.94 16.26 -2.57
N ARG A 127 3.56 16.14 -1.40
CA ARG A 127 3.10 15.25 -0.32
C ARG A 127 1.74 15.68 0.23
N CYS A 128 0.75 14.81 0.05
CA CYS A 128 -0.62 14.93 0.51
C CYS A 128 -0.85 14.24 1.85
N SER A 129 -0.24 13.06 2.04
CA SER A 129 -0.33 12.34 3.31
C SER A 129 0.91 11.47 3.55
N THR A 130 1.21 11.25 4.83
CA THR A 130 2.16 10.22 5.28
C THR A 130 1.41 9.25 6.16
N VAL A 131 1.55 7.96 5.89
CA VAL A 131 0.91 6.87 6.63
C VAL A 131 2.00 5.94 7.13
N ARG A 132 1.83 5.42 8.34
CA ARG A 132 2.59 4.28 8.82
C ARG A 132 1.62 3.17 9.16
N ILE A 133 1.90 1.96 8.70
CA ILE A 133 1.12 0.76 9.01
C ILE A 133 2.02 -0.30 9.63
N THR A 134 1.46 -1.04 10.58
CA THR A 134 2.05 -2.22 11.18
C THR A 134 1.19 -3.44 10.87
N ASN A 135 1.81 -4.49 10.36
CA ASN A 135 1.16 -5.77 10.09
C ASN A 135 1.75 -6.88 10.96
N MET A 136 0.89 -7.77 11.44
CA MET A 136 1.26 -8.99 12.15
C MET A 136 1.33 -10.17 11.19
N ILE A 137 2.45 -10.89 11.21
CA ILE A 137 2.64 -12.13 10.45
C ILE A 137 2.06 -13.30 11.23
N ARG A 138 1.28 -14.15 10.55
CA ARG A 138 0.62 -15.33 11.12
C ARG A 138 0.83 -16.55 10.23
N GLU A 139 0.85 -17.73 10.84
CA GLU A 139 0.82 -19.01 10.12
C GLU A 139 -0.55 -19.23 9.45
N ALA A 140 -0.54 -19.66 8.19
CA ALA A 140 -1.72 -20.14 7.50
C ALA A 140 -2.16 -21.48 8.13
N ARG A 141 -3.47 -21.63 8.34
CA ARG A 141 -4.06 -22.88 8.84
C ARG A 141 -4.46 -23.79 7.70
#